data_AF-A0A401Q6F7-F1
#
_entry.id   AF-A0A401Q6F7-F1
#
_cell.length_a   1.000
_cell.length_b   1.000
_cell.length_c   1.000
_cell.angle_alpha   90.00
_cell.angle_beta   90.00
_cell.angle_gamma   90.00
#
_symmetry.space_group_name_H-M   'P 1'
#
loop_
_entity.id
_entity.type
_entity.pdbx_description
1 polymer ?
#
loop_
_entity_poly.entity_id
_entity_poly.type
_entity_poly.pdbx_seq_one_letter_code
_entity_poly.pdbx_strand_id
1 'polypeptide(L)'
;VDVGVVHFTPLVGPQINQPFKLVEKVVRCMFSFRRKYCRRGAEILFPEAQRLQLTERMLCTADVDPTLRPGELSIPQFRALCDAYSQLCNENQNLFTYNFREELRQKKLLSKEITLTNTS
;
A
#
# COMPACT_ATOMS: atom_id res chain seq x y z
N VAL A 1 -29.34 5.66 -12.68
CA VAL A 1 -28.11 4.94 -13.04
C VAL A 1 -28.36 4.28 -14.38
N ASP A 2 -27.47 4.48 -15.34
CA ASP A 2 -27.62 3.95 -16.70
C ASP A 2 -26.85 2.65 -16.88
N VAL A 3 -27.22 1.86 -17.89
CA VAL A 3 -26.57 0.56 -18.18
C VAL A 3 -25.35 0.80 -19.08
N GLY A 4 -24.17 0.44 -18.58
CA GLY A 4 -22.95 0.36 -19.37
C GLY A 4 -22.64 -1.08 -19.77
N VAL A 5 -22.56 -1.37 -21.07
CA VAL A 5 -22.08 -2.65 -21.58
C VAL A 5 -20.58 -2.56 -21.83
N VAL A 6 -19.79 -3.41 -21.16
CA VAL A 6 -18.33 -3.49 -21.31
C VAL A 6 -17.90 -4.92 -21.63
N HIS A 7 -16.91 -5.06 -22.51
CA HIS A 7 -16.32 -6.33 -22.88
C HIS A 7 -14.83 -6.32 -22.53
N PHE A 8 -14.34 -7.37 -21.87
CA PHE A 8 -12.94 -7.52 -21.50
C PHE A 8 -12.38 -8.79 -22.13
N THR A 9 -11.35 -8.65 -22.96
CA THR A 9 -10.56 -9.77 -23.47
C THR A 9 -9.25 -9.81 -22.69
N PRO A 10 -8.87 -10.96 -22.10
CA PRO A 10 -7.58 -11.09 -21.44
C PRO A 10 -6.43 -10.72 -22.39
N LEU A 11 -5.45 -9.99 -21.88
CA LEU A 11 -4.23 -9.68 -22.63
C LEU A 11 -3.37 -10.93 -22.81
N VAL A 12 -2.64 -11.00 -23.92
CA VAL A 12 -1.67 -12.08 -24.19
C VAL A 12 -0.60 -12.16 -23.09
N GLY A 13 -0.15 -11.02 -22.59
CA GLY A 13 0.74 -10.91 -21.43
C GLY A 13 0.20 -9.89 -20.43
N PRO A 14 0.31 -10.15 -19.11
CA PRO A 14 -0.17 -9.22 -18.10
C PRO A 14 0.70 -7.96 -18.10
N GLN A 15 0.07 -6.81 -17.85
CA GLN A 15 0.81 -5.56 -17.71
C GLN A 15 1.57 -5.47 -16.38
N ILE A 16 1.32 -6.33 -15.39
CA ILE A 16 2.07 -6.38 -14.14
C ILE A 16 2.37 -7.86 -13.87
N ASN A 17 3.64 -8.24 -13.87
CA ASN A 17 4.05 -9.64 -13.70
C ASN A 17 4.41 -9.94 -12.24
N GLN A 18 3.48 -9.67 -11.33
CA GLN A 18 3.60 -9.95 -9.89
C GLN A 18 2.40 -10.78 -9.42
N PRO A 19 2.51 -11.54 -8.32
CA PRO A 19 1.38 -12.30 -7.77
C PRO A 19 0.18 -11.39 -7.51
N PHE A 20 -1.02 -11.84 -7.90
CA PHE A 20 -2.24 -11.02 -7.79
C PHE A 20 -2.45 -10.44 -6.38
N LYS A 21 -2.16 -11.21 -5.32
CA LYS A 21 -2.29 -10.74 -3.93
C LYS A 21 -1.36 -9.60 -3.58
N LEU A 22 -0.18 -9.55 -4.18
CA LEU A 22 0.75 -8.43 -4.05
C LEU A 22 0.19 -7.20 -4.75
N VAL A 23 -0.22 -7.36 -6.01
CA VAL A 23 -0.80 -6.27 -6.81
C VAL A 23 -2.06 -5.70 -6.12
N GLU A 24 -2.98 -6.57 -5.71
CA GLU A 24 -4.19 -6.24 -4.97
C GLU A 24 -3.86 -5.45 -3.69
N LYS A 25 -2.87 -5.90 -2.91
CA LYS A 25 -2.44 -5.23 -1.68
C LYS A 25 -1.92 -3.82 -1.96
N VAL A 26 -0.98 -3.68 -2.90
CA VAL A 26 -0.40 -2.39 -3.28
C VAL A 26 -1.49 -1.44 -3.78
N VAL A 27 -2.26 -1.84 -4.78
CA VAL A 27 -3.32 -1.00 -5.38
C VAL A 27 -4.34 -0.58 -4.32
N ARG A 28 -4.83 -1.51 -3.49
CA ARG A 28 -5.79 -1.19 -2.42
C ARG A 28 -5.22 -0.19 -1.41
N CYS A 29 -3.95 -0.32 -1.05
CA CYS A 29 -3.27 0.61 -0.15
C CYS A 29 -3.13 1.99 -0.79
N MET A 30 -2.66 2.07 -2.04
CA MET A 30 -2.54 3.33 -2.79
C MET A 30 -3.89 4.07 -2.87
N PHE A 31 -4.99 3.37 -3.13
CA PHE A 31 -6.33 3.96 -3.23
C PHE A 31 -7.06 4.16 -1.90
N SER A 32 -6.45 3.83 -0.75
CA SER A 32 -7.09 3.99 0.57
C SER A 32 -7.42 5.45 0.91
N PHE A 33 -6.70 6.41 0.32
CA PHE A 33 -6.91 7.84 0.56
C PHE A 33 -7.02 8.64 -0.76
N ARG A 34 -8.17 8.55 -1.44
CA ARG A 34 -8.39 9.17 -2.77
C ARG A 34 -8.11 10.69 -2.86
N ARG A 35 -8.20 11.42 -1.74
CA ARG A 35 -7.96 12.88 -1.68
C ARG A 35 -6.56 13.27 -1.18
N LYS A 36 -5.71 12.28 -0.91
CA LYS A 36 -4.33 12.49 -0.43
C LYS A 36 -3.36 12.08 -1.53
N TYR A 37 -2.11 12.51 -1.37
CA TYR A 37 -1.03 12.06 -2.23
C TYR A 37 -0.78 10.56 -2.04
N CYS A 38 -0.29 9.93 -3.10
CA CYS A 38 -0.07 8.50 -3.23
C CYS A 38 0.88 7.98 -2.14
N ARG A 39 1.82 8.82 -1.69
CA ARG A 39 2.71 8.56 -0.54
C ARG A 39 1.93 8.11 0.69
N ARG A 40 0.79 8.73 0.99
CA ARG A 40 -0.01 8.35 2.16
C ARG A 40 -0.61 6.95 2.03
N GLY A 41 -0.91 6.51 0.81
CA GLY A 41 -1.34 5.15 0.52
C GLY A 41 -0.19 4.14 0.57
N ALA A 42 1.01 4.53 0.15
CA ALA A 42 2.20 3.70 0.27
C ALA A 42 2.62 3.48 1.73
N GLU A 43 2.52 4.50 2.58
CA GLU A 43 2.85 4.45 4.01
C GLU A 43 2.16 3.31 4.78
N ILE A 44 0.92 2.97 4.41
CA ILE A 44 0.16 1.92 5.09
C ILE A 44 0.54 0.50 4.66
N LEU A 45 1.48 0.36 3.70
CA LEU A 45 2.13 -0.92 3.40
C LEU A 45 3.21 -1.28 4.42
N PHE A 46 3.64 -0.32 5.24
CA PHE A 46 4.81 -0.46 6.11
C PHE A 46 4.47 -0.27 7.60
N PRO A 47 5.11 -1.04 8.49
CA PRO A 47 5.05 -0.84 9.94
C PRO A 47 5.54 0.54 10.33
N GLU A 48 4.99 1.13 11.39
CA GLU A 48 5.32 2.50 11.79
C GLU A 48 6.81 2.74 12.01
N ALA A 49 7.49 1.77 12.62
CA ALA A 49 8.92 1.85 12.94
C ALA A 49 9.82 2.11 11.72
N GLN A 50 9.42 1.65 10.52
CA GLN A 50 10.21 1.74 9.29
C GLN A 50 9.46 2.46 8.16
N ARG A 51 8.28 3.02 8.46
CA ARG A 51 7.34 3.54 7.47
C ARG A 51 7.95 4.61 6.59
N LEU A 52 8.64 5.59 7.18
CA LEU A 52 9.21 6.72 6.46
C LEU A 52 10.25 6.24 5.44
N GLN A 53 11.23 5.46 5.91
CA GLN A 53 12.35 4.96 5.12
C GLN A 53 11.88 4.02 3.99
N LEU A 54 11.02 3.05 4.30
CA LEU A 54 10.57 2.07 3.30
C LEU A 54 9.64 2.70 2.26
N THR A 55 8.81 3.66 2.65
CA THR A 55 7.95 4.39 1.70
C THR A 55 8.79 5.20 0.73
N GLU A 56 9.79 5.93 1.23
CA GLU A 56 10.70 6.70 0.39
C GLU A 56 11.46 5.79 -0.55
N ARG A 57 12.04 4.70 -0.03
CA ARG A 57 12.76 3.71 -0.83
C ARG A 57 11.88 3.11 -1.92
N MET A 58 10.63 2.74 -1.61
CA MET A 58 9.69 2.19 -2.59
C MET A 58 9.37 3.19 -3.71
N LEU A 59 9.06 4.45 -3.36
CA LEU A 59 8.69 5.49 -4.33
C LEU A 59 9.88 5.90 -5.21
N CYS A 60 11.08 6.04 -4.63
CA CYS A 60 12.30 6.32 -5.38
C CYS A 60 12.68 5.17 -6.31
N THR A 61 12.59 3.91 -5.84
CA THR A 61 12.89 2.74 -6.68
C THR A 61 11.90 2.59 -7.84
N ALA A 62 10.64 2.96 -7.61
CA ALA A 62 9.59 2.91 -8.62
C ALA A 62 9.56 4.13 -9.55
N ASP A 63 10.41 5.14 -9.32
CA ASP A 63 10.40 6.43 -10.03
C ASP A 63 8.99 7.08 -10.06
N VAL A 64 8.32 7.11 -8.90
CA VAL A 64 6.98 7.69 -8.76
C VAL A 64 7.04 8.95 -7.92
N ASP A 65 6.54 10.05 -8.49
CA ASP A 65 6.38 11.31 -7.77
C ASP A 65 5.43 11.12 -6.56
N PRO A 66 5.92 11.36 -5.32
CA PRO A 66 5.15 11.15 -4.10
C PRO A 66 3.94 12.08 -3.96
N THR A 67 3.85 13.14 -4.76
CA THR A 67 2.79 14.16 -4.74
C THR A 67 1.63 13.86 -5.68
N LEU A 68 1.77 12.87 -6.56
CA LEU A 68 0.67 12.40 -7.40
C LEU A 68 -0.46 11.84 -6.55
N ARG A 69 -1.69 11.95 -7.03
CA ARG A 69 -2.86 11.31 -6.44
C ARG A 69 -3.01 9.89 -7.00
N PRO A 70 -3.67 8.97 -6.27
CA PRO A 70 -3.83 7.59 -6.73
C PRO A 70 -4.49 7.46 -8.11
N GLY A 71 -5.42 8.35 -8.45
CA GLY A 71 -6.09 8.34 -9.77
C GLY A 71 -5.24 8.90 -10.92
N GLU A 72 -4.11 9.54 -10.61
CA GLU A 72 -3.15 10.08 -11.60
C GLU A 72 -2.05 9.07 -11.94
N LEU A 73 -1.96 7.97 -11.17
CA LEU A 73 -0.99 6.91 -11.40
C LEU A 73 -1.41 6.03 -12.58
N SER A 74 -0.47 5.83 -13.50
CA SER A 74 -0.61 4.96 -14.66
C SER A 74 -0.32 3.49 -14.34
N ILE A 75 -0.73 2.56 -15.22
CA ILE A 75 -0.44 1.14 -15.04
C ILE A 75 1.07 0.83 -15.00
N PRO A 76 1.94 1.44 -15.83
CA PRO A 76 3.39 1.28 -15.70
C PRO A 76 3.93 1.73 -14.33
N GLN A 77 3.40 2.80 -13.75
CA GLN A 77 3.78 3.22 -12.39
C GLN A 77 3.32 2.20 -11.34
N PHE A 78 2.11 1.63 -11.49
CA PHE A 78 1.68 0.53 -10.62
C PHE A 78 2.54 -0.72 -10.77
N ARG A 79 3.00 -1.05 -11.98
CA ARG A 79 3.97 -2.12 -12.21
C ARG A 79 5.24 -1.86 -11.38
N ALA A 80 5.85 -0.68 -11.56
CA ALA A 80 7.08 -0.31 -10.86
C ALA A 80 6.93 -0.32 -9.33
N LEU A 81 5.79 0.16 -8.81
CA LEU A 81 5.46 0.09 -7.38
C LEU A 81 5.34 -1.36 -6.90
N CYS A 82 4.69 -2.23 -7.66
CA CYS A 82 4.58 -3.64 -7.30
C CYS A 82 5.94 -4.34 -7.32
N ASP A 83 6.79 -4.03 -8.30
CA ASP A 83 8.15 -4.59 -8.40
C ASP A 83 9.03 -4.12 -7.23
N ALA A 84 9.01 -2.82 -6.92
CA ALA A 84 9.74 -2.26 -5.77
C ALA A 84 9.25 -2.84 -4.44
N TYR A 85 7.93 -2.98 -4.25
CA TYR A 85 7.38 -3.59 -3.04
C TYR A 85 7.73 -5.08 -2.93
N SER A 86 7.75 -5.81 -4.06
CA SER A 86 8.17 -7.21 -4.12
C SER A 86 9.62 -7.38 -3.66
N GLN A 87 10.52 -6.51 -4.12
CA GLN A 87 11.92 -6.49 -3.65
C GLN A 87 12.01 -6.28 -2.13
N LEU A 88 11.27 -5.31 -1.58
CA LEU A 88 11.24 -5.08 -0.13
C LEU A 88 10.68 -6.29 0.65
N CYS A 89 9.67 -6.97 0.11
CA CYS A 89 9.12 -8.19 0.74
C CYS A 89 10.10 -9.36 0.70
N ASN A 90 10.96 -9.44 -0.33
CA ASN A 90 12.01 -10.46 -0.40
C ASN A 90 13.08 -10.26 0.68
N GLU A 91 13.38 -9.00 1.02
CA GLU A 91 14.30 -8.67 2.12
C GLU A 91 13.66 -8.91 3.50
N ASN A 92 12.35 -8.68 3.62
CA ASN A 92 11.65 -8.78 4.89
C ASN A 92 10.23 -9.33 4.70
N GLN A 93 10.09 -10.65 4.81
CA GLN A 93 8.85 -11.37 4.48
C GLN A 93 7.64 -10.91 5.33
N ASN A 94 7.88 -10.38 6.52
CA ASN A 94 6.85 -9.83 7.41
C ASN A 94 6.09 -8.64 6.80
N LEU A 95 6.66 -7.96 5.80
CA LEU A 95 5.98 -6.85 5.12
C LEU A 95 4.76 -7.33 4.33
N PHE A 96 4.81 -8.52 3.76
CA PHE A 96 3.69 -9.04 2.98
C PHE A 96 2.48 -9.39 3.85
N THR A 97 2.71 -9.90 5.06
CA THR A 97 1.65 -10.24 6.03
C THR A 97 1.23 -9.06 6.91
N TYR A 98 2.03 -7.98 6.95
CA TYR A 98 1.73 -6.78 7.72
C TYR A 98 0.34 -6.18 7.39
N ASN A 99 -0.39 -5.81 8.44
CA ASN A 99 -1.70 -5.19 8.36
C ASN A 99 -1.75 -3.92 9.23
N PHE A 100 -1.82 -2.76 8.57
CA PHE A 100 -1.90 -1.45 9.21
C PHE A 100 -3.09 -1.30 10.18
N ARG A 101 -4.24 -1.93 9.90
CA ARG A 101 -5.42 -1.82 10.77
C ARG A 101 -5.21 -2.55 12.10
N GLU A 102 -4.50 -3.68 12.07
CA GLU A 102 -4.16 -4.42 13.29
C GLU A 102 -3.15 -3.64 14.14
N GLU A 103 -2.13 -3.03 13.53
CA GLU A 103 -1.19 -2.14 14.25
C GLU A 103 -1.94 -1.00 14.98
N LEU A 104 -2.88 -0.33 14.30
CA LEU A 104 -3.71 0.71 14.92
C LEU A 104 -4.59 0.18 16.05
N ARG A 105 -5.13 -1.03 15.92
CA ARG A 105 -5.96 -1.67 16.95
C ARG A 105 -5.15 -1.95 18.20
N GLN A 106 -3.96 -2.51 18.06
CA GLN A 106 -3.09 -2.84 19.18
C GLN A 106 -2.66 -1.59 19.95
N LYS A 107 -2.29 -0.51 19.27
CA LYS A 107 -1.94 0.77 19.92
C LYS A 107 -3.09 1.35 20.75
N LYS A 108 -4.33 1.25 20.23
CA LYS A 108 -5.51 1.71 20.98
C LYS A 108 -5.75 0.88 22.24
N LEU A 109 -5.51 -0.43 22.20
CA LEU A 109 -5.64 -1.31 23.37
C LEU A 109 -4.59 -0.95 24.42
N LEU A 110 -3.31 -0.84 24.01
CA LEU A 110 -2.21 -0.41 24.88
C LEU A 110 -2.48 0.94 25.54
N SER A 111 -2.98 1.93 24.79
CA SER A 111 -3.31 3.25 25.36
C SER A 111 -4.43 3.20 26.41
N LYS A 112 -5.39 2.29 26.26
CA LYS A 112 -6.49 2.11 27.22
C LYS A 112 -6.00 1.45 28.51
N GLU A 113 -5.14 0.44 28.40
CA GLU A 113 -4.54 -0.23 29.55
C GLU A 113 -3.71 0.75 30.39
N ILE A 114 -2.85 1.55 29.74
CA ILE A 114 -2.05 2.58 30.43
C ILE A 114 -2.92 3.62 31.14
N THR A 115 -4.06 3.98 30.54
CA THR A 115 -4.99 4.95 31.16
C THR A 115 -5.65 4.37 32.41
N LEU A 116 -6.04 3.08 32.40
CA LEU A 116 -6.66 2.39 33.53
C LEU A 116 -5.69 2.19 34.70
N THR A 117 -4.42 1.89 34.43
CA THR A 117 -3.38 1.71 35.46
C THR A 117 -2.96 3.02 36.13
N ASN A 118 -3.12 4.17 35.47
CA ASN A 118 -2.74 5.48 36.02
C ASN A 118 -3.87 6.15 36.82
N THR A 119 -5.08 5.59 36.80
CA THR A 119 -6.25 6.06 37.55
C THR A 119 -6.57 5.23 38.80
N SER A 120 -5.80 4.18 39.07
CA SER A 120 -5.86 3.36 40.29
C SER A 120 -4.66 3.66 41.17
#